data_AF-A0A7Z9LGD2-F1
#
_entry.id   AF-A0A7Z9LGD2-F1
#
_cell.length_a   1.000
_cell.length_b   1.000
_cell.length_c   1.000
_cell.angle_alpha   90.00
_cell.angle_beta   90.00
_cell.angle_gamma   90.00
#
_symmetry.space_group_name_H-M   'P 1'
#
loop_
_entity.id
_entity.type
_entity.pdbx_description
1 polymer ?
#
loop_
_entity_poly.entity_id
_entity_poly.type
_entity_poly.pdbx_seq_one_letter_code
_entity_poly.pdbx_strand_id
1 'polypeptide(L)' 'MTKARQQTGAAGEQIACNFLQEQGYRIIERNHRSRLGELDIIAAYGEFLIFCEVKTRRG' A
#
# COMPACT_ATOMS: atom_id res chain seq x y z
N MET A 1 17.81 1.23 -4.86
CA MET A 1 17.31 2.07 -3.75
C MET A 1 18.21 1.90 -2.54
N THR A 2 18.38 2.91 -1.69
CA THR A 2 19.13 2.77 -0.44
C THR A 2 18.28 2.02 0.60
N LYS A 3 18.92 1.31 1.53
CA LYS A 3 18.23 0.59 2.63
C LYS A 3 17.30 1.51 3.42
N ALA A 4 17.75 2.75 3.66
CA ALA A 4 16.95 3.79 4.32
C ALA A 4 15.68 4.16 3.54
N ARG A 5 15.75 4.28 2.20
CA ARG A 5 14.59 4.56 1.35
C ARG A 5 13.59 3.41 1.36
N GLN A 6 14.06 2.16 1.31
CA GLN A 6 13.21 0.97 1.41
C GLN A 6 12.47 0.89 2.74
N GLN A 7 13.18 1.12 3.86
CA GLN A 7 12.56 1.15 5.19
C GLN A 7 11.51 2.26 5.31
N THR A 8 11.79 3.42 4.71
CA THR A 8 10.84 4.54 4.68
C THR A 8 9.57 4.19 3.91
N GLY A 9 9.72 3.57 2.72
CA GLY A 9 8.60 3.11 1.91
C GLY A 9 7.75 2.07 2.63
N ALA A 10 8.39 1.05 3.20
CA ALA A 10 7.69 0.00 3.95
C ALA A 10 6.92 0.55 5.16
N ALA A 11 7.48 1.52 5.88
CA ALA A 11 6.79 2.18 6.98
C ALA A 11 5.55 2.96 6.51
N GLY A 12 5.67 3.70 5.40
CA GLY A 12 4.53 4.41 4.82
C GLY A 12 3.43 3.47 4.33
N GLU A 13 3.79 2.36 3.70
CA GLU A 13 2.83 1.34 3.26
C GLU A 13 2.10 0.70 4.45
N GLN A 14 2.81 0.43 5.55
CA GLN A 14 2.19 -0.09 6.76
C GLN A 14 1.19 0.91 7.36
N ILE A 15 1.53 2.19 7.42
CA ILE A 15 0.63 3.25 7.88
C ILE A 15 -0.61 3.33 6.99
N ALA A 16 -0.43 3.27 5.67
CA ALA A 16 -1.54 3.28 4.72
C ALA A 16 -2.47 2.06 4.90
N CYS A 17 -1.91 0.86 5.12
CA CYS A 17 -2.70 -0.34 5.40
C CYS A 17 -3.54 -0.17 6.67
N ASN A 18 -2.92 0.26 7.76
CA ASN A 18 -3.60 0.46 9.04
C ASN A 18 -4.76 1.46 8.89
N PHE A 19 -4.49 2.60 8.25
CA PHE A 19 -5.51 3.61 7.97
C PHE A 19 -6.68 3.03 7.17
N LEU A 20 -6.40 2.32 6.08
CA LEU A 20 -7.45 1.69 5.25
C LEU A 20 -8.29 0.71 6.08
N GLN A 21 -7.65 -0.13 6.89
CA GLN A 21 -8.35 -1.08 7.77
C GLN A 21 -9.23 -0.36 8.81
N GLU A 22 -8.72 0.70 9.43
CA GLU A 22 -9.49 1.53 10.37
C GLU A 22 -10.70 2.21 9.71
N GLN A 23 -10.60 2.55 8.41
CA GLN A 23 -11.72 3.07 7.61
C GLN A 23 -12.68 1.97 7.10
N GLY A 24 -12.47 0.71 7.48
CA GLY A 24 -13.34 -0.42 7.12
C GLY A 24 -13.02 -1.08 5.78
N TYR A 25 -11.87 -0.77 5.18
CA TYR A 25 -11.39 -1.45 3.98
C TYR A 25 -10.78 -2.81 4.35
N ARG A 26 -11.01 -3.81 3.50
CA ARG A 26 -10.32 -5.10 3.60
C ARG A 26 -9.08 -5.07 2.72
N ILE A 27 -7.90 -5.22 3.30
CA ILE A 27 -6.66 -5.42 2.54
C ILE A 27 -6.70 -6.80 1.88
N ILE A 28 -6.55 -6.84 0.57
CA ILE A 28 -6.52 -8.06 -0.24
C ILE A 28 -5.07 -8.52 -0.42
N GLU A 29 -4.20 -7.59 -0.83
CA GLU A 29 -2.80 -7.89 -1.11
C GLU A 29 -1.94 -6.64 -0.89
N ARG A 30 -0.66 -6.87 -0.59
CA ARG A 30 0.37 -5.83 -0.43
C ARG A 30 1.59 -6.23 -1.25
N ASN A 31 2.33 -5.24 -1.76
CA ASN A 31 3.51 -5.45 -2.60
C ASN A 31 3.24 -6.41 -3.76
N HIS A 32 2.07 -6.26 -4.42
CA HIS A 32 1.67 -7.12 -5.53
C HIS A 32 2.61 -6.92 -6.71
N ARG A 33 3.03 -8.04 -7.33
CA ARG A 33 3.93 -8.04 -8.49
C ARG A 33 3.39 -8.97 -9.56
N SER A 34 3.29 -8.46 -10.77
CA SER A 34 2.88 -9.23 -11.96
C SER A 34 3.78 -8.90 -13.14
N ARG A 35 3.56 -9.59 -14.27
CA ARG A 35 4.25 -9.28 -15.53
C ARG A 35 3.88 -7.89 -16.09
N LEU A 36 2.77 -7.31 -15.63
CA LEU A 36 2.25 -6.02 -16.10
C LEU A 36 2.69 -4.85 -15.22
N GLY A 37 3.23 -5.10 -14.03
CA GLY A 37 3.67 -4.06 -13.11
C GLY A 37 3.60 -4.47 -11.65
N GLU A 38 3.79 -3.48 -10.77
CA GLU A 38 3.69 -3.61 -9.33
C GLU A 38 2.61 -2.67 -8.76
N LEU A 39 2.03 -3.06 -7.63
CA LEU A 39 1.06 -2.26 -6.87
C LEU A 39 1.40 -2.38 -5.38
N ASP A 40 1.38 -1.27 -4.67
CA ASP A 40 1.71 -1.27 -3.24
C ASP A 40 0.62 -1.95 -2.41
N ILE A 41 -0.66 -1.59 -2.63
CA ILE A 41 -1.79 -2.15 -1.88
C ILE A 41 -2.99 -2.39 -2.80
N ILE A 42 -3.61 -3.56 -2.66
CA ILE A 42 -4.93 -3.89 -3.22
C ILE A 42 -5.90 -4.01 -2.05
N ALA A 43 -7.01 -3.27 -2.07
CA ALA A 43 -8.02 -3.27 -1.02
C ALA A 43 -9.43 -3.41 -1.59
N ALA A 44 -10.38 -3.79 -0.74
CA ALA A 44 -11.80 -3.86 -1.08
C ALA A 44 -12.64 -3.05 -0.10
N TYR A 45 -13.67 -2.39 -0.62
CA TYR A 45 -14.67 -1.67 0.18
C TYR A 45 -16.05 -1.80 -0.49
N GLY A 46 -16.97 -2.51 0.15
CA GLY A 46 -18.22 -2.90 -0.50
C GLY A 46 -17.95 -3.71 -1.78
N GLU A 47 -18.48 -3.22 -2.90
CA GLU A 47 -18.29 -3.81 -4.24
C GLU A 47 -17.05 -3.31 -4.98
N PHE A 48 -16.33 -2.34 -4.41
CA PHE A 48 -15.18 -1.72 -5.06
C PHE A 48 -13.88 -2.46 -4.77
N LEU A 49 -13.08 -2.63 -5.82
CA LEU A 49 -11.67 -3.01 -5.74
C LEU A 49 -10.82 -1.75 -5.94
N ILE A 50 -9.98 -1.43 -4.96
CA ILE A 50 -9.17 -0.22 -4.92
C ILE A 50 -7.69 -0.59 -5.02
N PHE A 51 -6.99 0.11 -5.91
CA PHE A 51 -5.54 0.00 -6.08
C PHE A 51 -4.88 1.26 -5.55
N CYS A 52 -3.97 1.12 -4.58
CA CYS A 52 -3.30 2.25 -3.94
C CYS A 52 -1.81 2.24 -4.25
N GLU A 53 -1.29 3.38 -4.67
CA GLU A 53 0.14 3.68 -4.78
C GLU A 53 0.54 4.59 -3.60
N VAL A 54 1.53 4.17 -2.81
CA VAL A 54 1.93 4.82 -1.57
C VAL A 54 3.21 5.63 -1.78
N LYS A 55 3.11 6.95 -1.58
CA LYS A 55 4.26 7.86 -1.64
C LYS A 55 4.56 8.46 -0.28
N THR A 56 5.65 7.99 0.34
CA THR A 56 6.12 8.56 1.60
C THR A 56 6.93 9.83 1.34
N ARG A 57 6.55 10.93 1.97
CA ARG A 57 7.30 12.20 1.96
C ARG A 57 7.84 12.48 3.38
N ARG A 58 9.08 12.95 3.45
CA ARG A 58 9.65 13.53 4.67
C ARG A 58 9.77 15.03 4.43
N GLY A 59 9.26 15.81 5.38
CA GLY A 59 9.50 17.25 5.44
C GLY A 59 10.92 17.57 5.85
#